data_AF-A0AAU8MYB2-F1
#
_entry.id   AF-A0AAU8MYB2-F1
#
_cell.length_a   1.000
_cell.length_b   1.000
_cell.length_c   1.000
_cell.angle_alpha   90.00
_cell.angle_beta   90.00
_cell.angle_gamma   90.00
#
_symmetry.space_group_name_H-M   'P 1'
#
loop_
_entity.id
_entity.type
_entity.pdbx_description
1 polymer ?
#
loop_
_entity_poly.entity_id
_entity_poly.type
_entity_poly.pdbx_seq_one_letter_code
_entity_poly.pdbx_strand_id
1 'polypeptide(L)'
;MDASQASDRPASNRPASDRGASDRRASDRHWNLALFGYGLIGLSAVVAAHPQAYLFGKIMSVPGWAPDLPFGMGFHELVGFAFLAPIAWLSRGTAAALRGLLFCLLLTPLPALLRFAADPGQWHSGLPINLAFNYLWIQLSCVAPALAVLVPRLALALGRRLRRGRTGANGEG
;
A
#
# COMPACT_ATOMS: atom_id res chain seq x y z
N MET A 1 48.30 -22.00 43.53
CA MET A 1 47.04 -21.85 44.30
C MET A 1 46.96 -20.37 44.65
N ASP A 2 46.12 -19.53 44.06
CA ASP A 2 44.96 -19.75 43.20
C ASP A 2 44.85 -18.64 42.15
N ALA A 3 44.47 -19.05 40.95
CA ALA A 3 43.97 -18.20 39.89
C ALA A 3 42.47 -17.98 40.07
N SER A 4 41.98 -16.79 39.72
CA SER A 4 40.57 -16.39 39.41
C SER A 4 40.30 -15.03 40.09
N GLN A 5 39.77 -14.01 39.46
CA GLN A 5 38.88 -13.94 38.31
C GLN A 5 39.03 -12.52 37.72
N ALA A 6 39.84 -12.35 36.69
CA ALA A 6 39.64 -11.21 35.78
C ALA A 6 38.36 -11.54 35.01
N SER A 7 37.29 -10.81 35.29
CA SER A 7 36.03 -10.93 34.56
C SER A 7 36.27 -10.45 33.13
N ASP A 8 36.70 -11.39 32.27
CA ASP A 8 36.68 -11.25 30.82
C ASP A 8 35.21 -11.14 30.38
N ARG A 9 34.65 -9.94 30.51
CA ARG A 9 33.51 -9.55 29.69
C ARG A 9 34.04 -9.50 28.26
N PRO A 10 33.59 -10.37 27.34
CA PRO A 10 33.97 -10.19 25.95
C PRO A 10 33.35 -8.87 25.52
N ALA A 11 34.20 -7.86 25.29
CA ALA A 11 33.82 -6.69 24.54
C ALA A 11 33.23 -7.22 23.22
N SER A 12 31.91 -7.07 23.08
CA SER A 12 31.17 -7.55 21.93
C SER A 12 31.65 -6.80 20.69
N ASN A 13 32.70 -7.32 20.06
CA ASN A 13 33.21 -6.96 18.74
C ASN A 13 32.21 -7.41 17.67
N ARG A 14 30.92 -7.11 17.85
CA ARG A 14 30.00 -7.07 16.72
C ARG A 14 30.37 -5.85 15.90
N PRO A 15 30.72 -6.01 14.61
CA PRO A 15 31.11 -4.90 13.75
C PRO A 15 30.07 -3.81 13.82
N ALA A 16 30.51 -2.56 14.06
CA ALA A 16 29.61 -1.41 14.03
C ALA A 16 28.85 -1.28 12.68
N SER A 17 29.38 -1.89 11.61
CA SER A 17 28.72 -1.99 10.30
C SER A 17 27.42 -2.79 10.32
N ASP A 18 27.35 -3.87 11.11
CA ASP A 18 26.19 -4.77 11.15
C ASP A 18 25.05 -4.17 11.95
N ARG A 19 25.38 -3.42 13.02
CA ARG A 19 24.39 -2.61 13.75
C ARG A 19 23.79 -1.54 12.85
N GLY A 20 24.62 -0.75 12.16
CA GLY A 20 24.13 0.31 11.25
C GLY A 20 23.30 -0.22 10.08
N ALA A 21 23.64 -1.38 9.52
CA ALA A 21 22.85 -2.02 8.47
C ALA A 21 21.50 -2.55 9.00
N SER A 22 21.48 -3.06 10.24
CA SER A 22 20.27 -3.57 10.90
C SER A 22 19.33 -2.43 11.27
N ASP A 23 19.86 -1.35 11.82
CA ASP A 23 19.08 -0.16 12.23
C ASP A 23 18.43 0.53 11.04
N ARG A 24 19.16 0.65 9.91
CA ARG A 24 18.58 1.16 8.65
C ARG A 24 17.47 0.26 8.12
N ARG A 25 17.67 -1.08 8.14
CA ARG A 25 16.63 -2.02 7.72
C ARG A 25 15.39 -1.96 8.62
N ALA A 26 15.57 -1.77 9.93
CA ALA A 26 14.47 -1.58 10.87
C ALA A 26 13.72 -0.26 10.59
N SER A 27 14.45 0.83 10.41
CA SER A 27 13.88 2.14 10.05
C SER A 27 13.11 2.08 8.72
N ASP A 28 13.65 1.43 7.70
CA ASP A 28 12.99 1.27 6.40
C ASP A 28 11.70 0.44 6.53
N ARG A 29 11.68 -0.59 7.38
CA ARG A 29 10.47 -1.38 7.67
C ARG A 29 9.41 -0.54 8.34
N HIS A 30 9.76 0.20 9.40
CA HIS A 30 8.82 1.06 10.11
C HIS A 30 8.24 2.14 9.19
N TRP A 31 9.08 2.73 8.34
CA TRP A 31 8.63 3.71 7.34
C TRP A 31 7.64 3.10 6.34
N ASN A 32 7.96 1.93 5.77
CA ASN A 32 7.06 1.25 4.85
C ASN A 32 5.73 0.87 5.55
N LEU A 33 5.78 0.40 6.80
CA LEU A 33 4.58 0.11 7.58
C LEU A 33 3.73 1.36 7.84
N ALA A 34 4.36 2.50 8.14
CA ALA A 34 3.64 3.77 8.33
C ALA A 34 2.92 4.20 7.04
N LEU A 35 3.58 4.07 5.88
CA LEU A 35 2.95 4.35 4.58
C LEU A 35 1.79 3.39 4.30
N PHE A 36 1.94 2.11 4.62
CA PHE A 36 0.88 1.12 4.46
C PHE A 36 -0.30 1.43 5.37
N GLY A 37 -0.04 1.77 6.63
CA GLY A 37 -1.05 2.18 7.58
C GLY A 37 -1.79 3.43 7.11
N TYR A 38 -1.07 4.44 6.62
CA TYR A 38 -1.65 5.65 6.04
C TYR A 38 -2.62 5.32 4.89
N GLY A 39 -2.17 4.56 3.88
CA GLY A 39 -3.01 4.27 2.73
C GLY A 39 -4.17 3.35 3.08
N LEU A 40 -3.95 2.32 3.91
CA LEU A 40 -4.99 1.39 4.32
C LEU A 40 -6.06 2.11 5.14
N ILE A 41 -5.67 2.79 6.22
CA ILE A 41 -6.63 3.47 7.12
C ILE A 41 -7.35 4.58 6.36
N GLY A 42 -6.62 5.40 5.59
CA GLY A 42 -7.20 6.50 4.83
C GLY A 42 -8.21 6.03 3.79
N LEU A 43 -7.82 5.07 2.95
CA LEU A 43 -8.69 4.56 1.90
C LEU A 43 -9.89 3.81 2.49
N SER A 44 -9.68 3.00 3.53
CA SER A 44 -10.75 2.35 4.29
C SER A 44 -11.73 3.35 4.91
N ALA A 45 -11.25 4.45 5.48
CA ALA A 45 -12.10 5.47 6.08
C ALA A 45 -13.00 6.15 5.02
N VAL A 46 -12.44 6.53 3.86
CA VAL A 46 -13.23 7.15 2.78
C VAL A 46 -14.27 6.17 2.23
N VAL A 47 -13.89 4.93 1.99
CA VAL A 47 -14.79 3.87 1.49
C VAL A 47 -15.92 3.58 2.48
N ALA A 48 -15.63 3.58 3.79
CA ALA A 48 -16.63 3.40 4.83
C ALA A 48 -17.55 4.62 5.03
N ALA A 49 -17.02 5.84 4.85
CA ALA A 49 -17.78 7.08 4.96
C ALA A 49 -18.71 7.33 3.75
N HIS A 50 -18.29 6.89 2.56
CA HIS A 50 -19.02 7.07 1.31
C HIS A 50 -19.31 5.73 0.62
N PRO A 51 -20.03 4.80 1.26
CA PRO A 51 -20.29 3.48 0.69
C PRO A 51 -21.10 3.56 -0.61
N GLN A 52 -21.99 4.56 -0.75
CA GLN A 52 -22.80 4.76 -1.95
C GLN A 52 -22.00 5.19 -3.19
N ALA A 53 -20.77 5.68 -3.01
CA ALA A 53 -19.88 5.94 -4.13
C ALA A 53 -19.21 4.63 -4.61
N TYR A 54 -18.94 3.70 -3.68
CA TYR A 54 -18.08 2.54 -3.92
C TYR A 54 -18.84 1.21 -4.04
N LEU A 55 -20.07 1.12 -3.55
CA LEU A 55 -20.93 -0.05 -3.72
C LEU A 55 -21.64 0.05 -5.06
N PHE A 56 -21.88 -1.11 -5.68
CA PHE A 56 -22.65 -1.16 -6.90
C PHE A 56 -24.13 -0.94 -6.58
N GLY A 57 -24.66 0.19 -7.02
CA GLY A 57 -26.06 0.57 -6.80
C GLY A 57 -26.63 1.35 -7.97
N LYS A 58 -27.97 1.43 -8.05
CA LYS A 58 -28.67 2.21 -9.09
C LYS A 58 -28.42 3.71 -8.98
N ILE A 59 -27.99 4.20 -7.81
CA ILE A 59 -27.68 5.61 -7.55
C ILE A 59 -26.25 5.66 -7.01
N MET A 60 -25.29 5.96 -7.89
CA MET A 60 -23.92 6.27 -7.50
C MET A 60 -23.91 7.71 -6.98
N SER A 61 -23.89 7.88 -5.66
CA SER A 61 -23.88 9.21 -5.03
C SER A 61 -22.46 9.59 -4.66
N VAL A 62 -21.86 10.49 -5.43
CA VAL A 62 -20.59 11.13 -5.10
C VAL A 62 -20.83 12.46 -4.36
N PRO A 63 -19.85 12.95 -3.58
CA PRO A 63 -19.95 14.27 -2.96
C PRO A 63 -20.23 15.36 -4.00
N GLY A 64 -21.00 16.39 -3.62
CA GLY A 64 -21.44 17.44 -4.56
C GLY A 64 -20.33 18.26 -5.20
N TRP A 65 -19.11 18.25 -4.63
CA TRP A 65 -17.92 18.90 -5.19
C TRP A 65 -17.14 18.01 -6.17
N ALA A 66 -17.38 16.70 -6.18
CA ALA A 66 -16.65 15.76 -7.01
C ALA A 66 -16.78 16.01 -8.53
N PRO A 67 -17.91 16.53 -9.07
CA PRO A 67 -18.01 16.90 -10.47
C PRO A 67 -17.04 18.01 -10.91
N ASP A 68 -16.59 18.85 -9.97
CA ASP A 68 -15.72 19.99 -10.26
C ASP A 68 -14.22 19.62 -10.29
N LEU A 69 -13.91 18.32 -10.25
CA LEU A 69 -12.53 17.84 -10.20
C LEU A 69 -11.78 18.12 -11.52
N PRO A 70 -10.51 18.57 -11.42
CA PRO A 70 -9.72 18.88 -12.59
C PRO A 70 -9.42 17.63 -13.42
N PHE A 71 -9.20 17.83 -14.72
CA PHE A 71 -8.78 16.79 -15.67
C PHE A 71 -9.79 15.66 -15.90
N GLY A 72 -11.07 15.87 -15.56
CA GLY A 72 -12.10 14.83 -15.67
C GLY A 72 -11.85 13.65 -14.72
N MET A 73 -11.07 13.87 -13.66
CA MET A 73 -10.75 12.85 -12.68
C MET A 73 -12.00 12.54 -11.85
N GLY A 74 -12.42 11.28 -11.83
CA GLY A 74 -13.50 10.85 -10.95
C GLY A 74 -13.08 10.84 -9.49
N PHE A 75 -14.08 10.82 -8.61
CA PHE A 75 -13.89 10.77 -7.15
C PHE A 75 -12.99 9.59 -6.73
N HIS A 76 -13.19 8.42 -7.35
CA HIS A 76 -12.45 7.20 -7.02
C HIS A 76 -10.97 7.30 -7.36
N GLU A 77 -10.66 7.90 -8.52
CA GLU A 77 -9.31 8.11 -8.99
C GLU A 77 -8.57 9.07 -8.07
N LEU A 78 -9.18 10.21 -7.73
CA LEU A 78 -8.56 11.20 -6.83
C LEU A 78 -8.25 10.60 -5.47
N VAL A 79 -9.22 9.93 -4.86
CA VAL A 79 -9.04 9.27 -3.56
C VAL A 79 -7.97 8.19 -3.67
N GLY A 80 -8.02 7.36 -4.72
CA GLY A 80 -7.01 6.33 -4.98
C GLY A 80 -5.60 6.92 -5.11
N PHE A 81 -5.42 8.00 -5.87
CA PHE A 81 -4.12 8.67 -6.00
C PHE A 81 -3.63 9.24 -4.67
N ALA A 82 -4.49 9.93 -3.91
CA ALA A 82 -4.14 10.56 -2.64
C ALA A 82 -3.56 9.57 -1.62
N PHE A 83 -4.09 8.34 -1.59
CA PHE A 83 -3.68 7.32 -0.62
C PHE A 83 -2.65 6.31 -1.17
N LEU A 84 -2.69 5.97 -2.47
CA LEU A 84 -1.81 4.98 -3.06
C LEU A 84 -0.49 5.56 -3.60
N ALA A 85 -0.47 6.81 -4.07
CA ALA A 85 0.74 7.42 -4.59
C ALA A 85 1.86 7.53 -3.54
N PRO A 86 1.60 7.92 -2.27
CA PRO A 86 2.64 7.92 -1.24
C PRO A 86 3.23 6.53 -0.99
N ILE A 87 2.41 5.49 -0.97
CA ILE A 87 2.88 4.10 -0.86
C ILE A 87 3.76 3.75 -2.05
N ALA A 88 3.30 4.03 -3.27
CA ALA A 88 4.04 3.70 -4.47
C ALA A 88 5.41 4.40 -4.46
N TRP A 89 5.47 5.71 -4.23
CA TRP A 89 6.67 6.49 -4.47
C TRP A 89 7.61 6.61 -3.28
N LEU A 90 7.10 6.71 -2.06
CA LEU A 90 7.90 6.91 -0.84
C LEU A 90 8.37 5.61 -0.19
N SER A 91 7.87 4.45 -0.61
CA SER A 91 8.33 3.15 -0.10
C SER A 91 9.81 2.91 -0.43
N ARG A 92 10.54 2.38 0.56
CA ARG A 92 11.94 1.97 0.47
C ARG A 92 12.02 0.61 -0.22
N GLY A 93 11.93 0.65 -1.56
CA GLY A 93 12.05 -0.51 -2.44
C GLY A 93 10.79 -0.80 -3.27
N THR A 94 10.97 -1.46 -4.40
CA THR A 94 9.87 -1.82 -5.32
C THR A 94 8.99 -2.93 -4.75
N ALA A 95 9.60 -3.94 -4.11
CA ALA A 95 8.85 -5.03 -3.48
C ALA A 95 7.99 -4.55 -2.30
N ALA A 96 8.49 -3.60 -1.51
CA ALA A 96 7.72 -2.98 -0.44
C ALA A 96 6.52 -2.20 -1.00
N ALA A 97 6.74 -1.35 -2.01
CA ALA A 97 5.65 -0.64 -2.68
C ALA A 97 4.58 -1.59 -3.23
N LEU A 98 4.97 -2.65 -3.93
CA LEU A 98 4.05 -3.64 -4.50
C LEU A 98 3.22 -4.33 -3.42
N ARG A 99 3.86 -4.79 -2.34
CA ARG A 99 3.17 -5.42 -1.22
C ARG A 99 2.19 -4.45 -0.56
N GLY A 100 2.61 -3.22 -0.29
CA GLY A 100 1.76 -2.20 0.30
C GLY A 100 0.51 -1.90 -0.51
N LEU A 101 0.68 -1.71 -1.82
CA LEU A 101 -0.43 -1.49 -2.75
C LEU A 101 -1.36 -2.71 -2.80
N LEU A 102 -0.81 -3.92 -2.89
CA LEU A 102 -1.61 -5.15 -2.89
C LEU A 102 -2.43 -5.30 -1.61
N PHE A 103 -1.82 -5.08 -0.44
CA PHE A 103 -2.53 -5.14 0.84
C PHE A 103 -3.63 -4.08 0.91
N CYS A 104 -3.36 -2.84 0.47
CA CYS A 104 -4.38 -1.80 0.43
C CYS A 104 -5.55 -2.22 -0.48
N LEU A 105 -5.28 -2.71 -1.69
CA LEU A 105 -6.33 -3.15 -2.63
C LEU A 105 -7.18 -4.30 -2.07
N LEU A 106 -6.57 -5.27 -1.39
CA LEU A 106 -7.28 -6.42 -0.84
C LEU A 106 -8.09 -6.09 0.41
N LEU A 107 -7.59 -5.21 1.28
CA LEU A 107 -8.19 -4.96 2.59
C LEU A 107 -9.14 -3.76 2.61
N THR A 108 -8.95 -2.80 1.70
CA THR A 108 -9.80 -1.59 1.61
C THR A 108 -11.30 -1.87 1.49
N PRO A 109 -11.77 -2.90 0.75
CA PRO A 109 -13.21 -3.15 0.63
C PRO A 109 -13.86 -3.60 1.95
N LEU A 110 -13.11 -4.17 2.89
CA LEU A 110 -13.67 -4.83 4.06
C LEU A 110 -14.53 -3.89 4.93
N PRO A 111 -14.15 -2.64 5.24
CA PRO A 111 -14.97 -1.77 6.06
C PRO A 111 -16.31 -1.38 5.42
N ALA A 112 -16.37 -1.16 4.11
CA ALA A 112 -17.64 -0.92 3.42
C ALA A 112 -18.52 -2.17 3.42
N LEU A 113 -17.93 -3.35 3.22
CA LEU A 113 -18.67 -4.61 3.26
C LEU A 113 -19.19 -4.95 4.66
N LEU A 114 -18.41 -4.66 5.70
CA LEU A 114 -18.84 -4.80 7.10
C LEU A 114 -20.01 -3.86 7.39
N ARG A 115 -19.93 -2.61 6.93
CA ARG A 115 -21.04 -1.64 7.06
C ARG A 115 -22.28 -2.11 6.30
N PHE A 116 -22.10 -2.63 5.09
CA PHE A 116 -23.19 -3.16 4.26
C PHE A 116 -23.85 -4.39 4.91
N ALA A 117 -23.04 -5.31 5.43
CA ALA A 117 -23.52 -6.51 6.12
C ALA A 117 -24.17 -6.20 7.49
N ALA A 118 -23.81 -5.07 8.13
CA ALA A 118 -24.39 -4.64 9.38
C ALA A 118 -25.81 -4.04 9.23
N ASP A 119 -26.24 -3.69 8.02
CA ASP A 119 -27.58 -3.17 7.76
C ASP A 119 -28.59 -4.33 7.67
N PRO A 120 -29.56 -4.45 8.61
CA PRO A 120 -30.57 -5.50 8.58
C PRO A 120 -31.43 -5.50 7.32
N GLY A 121 -31.57 -4.35 6.65
CA GLY A 121 -32.30 -4.24 5.38
C GLY A 121 -31.66 -5.00 4.23
N GLN A 122 -30.38 -5.39 4.35
CA GLN A 122 -29.64 -6.15 3.35
C GLN A 122 -29.64 -7.67 3.63
N TRP A 123 -30.28 -8.12 4.71
CA TRP A 123 -30.25 -9.53 5.12
C TRP A 123 -31.24 -10.35 4.30
N HIS A 124 -30.76 -10.82 3.15
CA HIS A 124 -31.49 -11.75 2.28
C HIS A 124 -30.58 -12.90 1.84
N SER A 125 -31.16 -13.95 1.26
CA SER A 125 -30.44 -15.16 0.83
C SER A 125 -29.30 -14.91 -0.17
N GLY A 126 -29.34 -13.78 -0.88
CA GLY A 126 -28.31 -13.34 -1.83
C GLY A 126 -27.18 -12.51 -1.22
N LEU A 127 -27.19 -12.25 0.10
CA LEU A 127 -26.19 -11.43 0.77
C LEU A 127 -24.73 -11.87 0.48
N PRO A 128 -24.36 -13.17 0.52
CA PRO A 128 -22.98 -13.58 0.24
C PRO A 128 -22.53 -13.25 -1.20
N ILE A 129 -23.42 -13.41 -2.18
CA ILE A 129 -23.14 -13.11 -3.58
C ILE A 129 -23.00 -11.59 -3.76
N ASN A 130 -23.89 -10.81 -3.13
CA ASN A 130 -23.83 -9.35 -3.14
C ASN A 130 -22.54 -8.84 -2.49
N LEU A 131 -22.08 -9.45 -1.40
CA LEU A 131 -20.81 -9.09 -0.76
C LEU A 131 -19.62 -9.38 -1.68
N ALA A 132 -19.57 -10.56 -2.30
CA ALA A 132 -18.51 -10.92 -3.24
C ALA A 132 -18.47 -9.99 -4.46
N PHE A 133 -19.64 -9.63 -4.98
CA PHE A 133 -19.77 -8.72 -6.11
C PHE A 133 -19.34 -7.29 -5.75
N ASN A 134 -19.79 -6.76 -4.61
CA ASN A 134 -19.36 -5.45 -4.13
C ASN A 134 -17.86 -5.42 -3.80
N TYR A 135 -17.31 -6.51 -3.27
CA TYR A 135 -15.86 -6.65 -3.07
C TYR A 135 -15.09 -6.48 -4.38
N LEU A 136 -15.52 -7.17 -5.45
CA LEU A 136 -14.91 -7.06 -6.77
C LEU A 136 -15.07 -5.67 -7.38
N TRP A 137 -16.24 -5.05 -7.20
CA TRP A 137 -16.54 -3.73 -7.71
C TRP A 137 -15.63 -2.65 -7.09
N ILE A 138 -15.52 -2.64 -5.75
CA ILE A 138 -14.63 -1.71 -5.03
C ILE A 138 -13.18 -1.90 -5.49
N GLN A 139 -12.74 -3.15 -5.68
CA GLN A 139 -11.40 -3.41 -6.20
C GLN A 139 -11.20 -2.81 -7.59
N LEU A 140 -12.15 -3.02 -8.52
CA LEU A 140 -12.04 -2.47 -9.88
C LEU A 140 -11.88 -0.95 -9.86
N SER A 141 -12.63 -0.25 -9.00
CA SER A 141 -12.51 1.21 -8.81
C SER A 141 -11.14 1.64 -8.28
N CYS A 142 -10.48 0.82 -7.48
CA CYS A 142 -9.17 1.13 -6.89
C CYS A 142 -7.98 0.63 -7.74
N VAL A 143 -8.20 -0.29 -8.67
CA VAL A 143 -7.15 -0.87 -9.52
C VAL A 143 -6.59 0.16 -10.49
N ALA A 144 -7.43 0.99 -11.12
CA ALA A 144 -6.98 2.00 -12.06
C ALA A 144 -5.95 2.99 -11.45
N PRO A 145 -6.22 3.65 -10.31
CA PRO A 145 -5.23 4.52 -9.68
C PRO A 145 -4.00 3.74 -9.18
N ALA A 146 -4.16 2.50 -8.70
CA ALA A 146 -3.04 1.66 -8.28
C ALA A 146 -2.07 1.35 -9.43
N LEU A 147 -2.60 0.98 -10.61
CA LEU A 147 -1.80 0.73 -11.80
C LEU A 147 -1.12 2.01 -12.30
N ALA A 148 -1.85 3.14 -12.29
CA ALA A 148 -1.33 4.42 -12.72
C ALA A 148 -0.11 4.88 -11.89
N VAL A 149 -0.05 4.55 -10.60
CA VAL A 149 1.14 4.85 -9.76
C VAL A 149 2.22 3.77 -9.84
N LEU A 150 1.84 2.51 -10.04
CA LEU A 150 2.77 1.37 -10.03
C LEU A 150 3.56 1.26 -11.33
N VAL A 151 2.91 1.41 -12.48
CA VAL A 151 3.54 1.23 -13.81
C VAL A 151 4.73 2.17 -14.01
N PRO A 152 4.63 3.49 -13.76
CA PRO A 152 5.77 4.39 -13.93
C PRO A 152 6.93 4.03 -12.99
N ARG A 153 6.64 3.62 -11.76
CA ARG A 153 7.67 3.18 -10.81
C ARG A 153 8.39 1.92 -11.29
N LEU A 154 7.65 0.94 -11.81
CA LEU A 154 8.23 -0.29 -12.36
C LEU A 154 9.09 0.01 -13.58
N ALA A 155 8.63 0.88 -14.49
CA ALA A 155 9.40 1.32 -15.65
C ALA A 155 10.72 1.98 -15.25
N LEU A 156 10.71 2.87 -14.26
CA LEU A 156 11.92 3.51 -13.73
C LEU A 156 12.86 2.51 -13.05
N ALA A 157 12.33 1.57 -12.28
CA ALA A 157 13.12 0.54 -11.63
C ALA A 157 13.80 -0.39 -12.64
N LEU A 158 13.09 -0.77 -13.70
CA LEU A 158 13.62 -1.58 -14.80
C LEU A 158 14.69 -0.81 -15.58
N GLY A 159 14.43 0.45 -15.95
CA GLY A 159 15.40 1.30 -16.64
C GLY A 159 16.71 1.47 -15.85
N ARG A 160 16.63 1.63 -14.53
CA ARG A 160 17.82 1.70 -13.66
C ARG A 160 18.62 0.39 -13.63
N ARG A 161 17.93 -0.77 -13.65
CA ARG A 161 18.59 -2.08 -13.70
C ARG A 161 19.32 -2.29 -15.02
N LEU A 162 18.65 -2.00 -16.14
CA LEU A 162 19.23 -2.11 -17.47
C LEU A 162 20.47 -1.21 -17.62
N ARG A 163 20.42 0.02 -17.11
CA ARG A 163 21.57 0.95 -17.14
C ARG A 163 22.78 0.42 -16.36
N ARG A 164 22.56 -0.18 -15.18
CA ARG A 164 23.64 -0.77 -14.36
C ARG A 164 24.27 -2.00 -15.01
N GLY A 165 23.47 -2.86 -15.63
CA GLY A 165 23.98 -4.01 -16.38
C GLY A 165 24.88 -3.58 -17.55
N ARG A 166 24.52 -2.50 -18.24
CA ARG A 166 25.31 -1.95 -19.35
C ARG A 166 26.63 -1.31 -18.91
N THR A 167 26.67 -0.67 -17.74
CA THR A 167 27.92 -0.09 -17.20
C THR A 167 28.86 -1.15 -16.63
N GLY A 168 28.32 -2.26 -16.07
CA GLY A 168 29.14 -3.38 -15.62
C GLY A 168 29.82 -4.12 -16.77
N ALA A 169 29.13 -4.30 -17.89
CA ALA A 169 29.67 -4.96 -19.08
C ALA A 169 30.76 -4.15 -19.83
N ASN A 170 30.81 -2.83 -19.64
CA ASN A 170 31.80 -1.94 -20.29
C ASN A 170 33.03 -1.63 -19.42
N GLY A 171 33.10 -2.13 -18.18
CA GLY A 171 34.18 -1.86 -17.24
C GLY A 171 35.23 -2.98 -17.12
N GLU A 172 35.14 -4.02 -17.93
CA GLU A 172 36.05 -5.20 -17.93
C GLU A 172 36.92 -5.24 -19.20
N GLY A 173 37.45 -4.09 -19.64
CA GLY A 173 38.37 -3.96 -20.77
C GLY A 173 39.74 -3.45 -20.34
#